data_AF-A0A376TV95-F1
#
_entry.id   AF-A0A376TV95-F1
#
_cell.length_a   1.000
_cell.length_b   1.000
_cell.length_c   1.000
_cell.angle_alpha   90.00
_cell.angle_beta   90.00
_cell.angle_gamma   90.00
#
_symmetry.space_group_name_H-M   'P 1'
#
loop_
_entity.id
_entity.type
_entity.pdbx_description
1 polymer ?
#
loop_
_entity_poly.entity_id
_entity_poly.type
_entity_poly.pdbx_seq_one_letter_code
_entity_poly.pdbx_strand_id
1 'polypeptide(L)' 'MNGLLRIRQRYQGLAQSDKKLADYLLLQPDTARHLSSQQLATKPESVSPAS' A
#
# COMPACT_ATOMS: atom_id res chain seq x y z
N MET A 1 -9.85 8.18 -13.71
CA MET A 1 -9.54 6.82 -13.23
C MET A 1 -8.84 6.92 -11.88
N ASN A 2 -9.46 6.42 -10.81
CA ASN A 2 -8.95 6.55 -9.45
C ASN A 2 -8.14 5.29 -9.06
N GLY A 3 -6.80 5.39 -8.99
CA GLY A 3 -5.92 4.28 -8.63
C GLY A 3 -6.28 3.65 -7.28
N LEU A 4 -6.63 4.48 -6.29
CA LEU A 4 -7.05 4.06 -4.96
C LEU A 4 -8.35 3.22 -4.98
N LEU A 5 -9.32 3.59 -5.82
CA LEU A 5 -10.57 2.84 -5.96
C LEU A 5 -10.29 1.45 -6.51
N ARG A 6 -9.37 1.33 -7.47
CA ARG A 6 -8.97 0.04 -8.06
C ARG A 6 -8.24 -0.85 -7.05
N ILE A 7 -7.44 -0.26 -6.15
CA ILE A 7 -6.80 -0.97 -5.04
C ILE A 7 -7.86 -1.51 -4.07
N ARG A 8 -8.86 -0.69 -3.69
CA ARG A 8 -9.96 -1.14 -2.82
C ARG A 8 -10.77 -2.30 -3.40
N GLN A 9 -11.06 -2.26 -4.71
CA GLN A 9 -11.81 -3.33 -5.37
C GLN A 9 -11.06 -4.67 -5.38
N ARG A 10 -9.72 -4.65 -5.45
CA ARG A 10 -8.90 -5.87 -5.47
C ARG A 10 -8.43 -6.31 -4.08
N TYR A 11 -8.57 -5.47 -3.06
CA TYR A 11 -8.00 -5.67 -1.73
C TYR A 11 -8.26 -7.05 -1.14
N GLN A 12 -9.48 -7.57 -1.26
CA GLN A 12 -9.84 -8.89 -0.72
C GLN A 12 -9.07 -10.06 -1.36
N GLY A 13 -8.70 -9.92 -2.64
CA GLY A 13 -7.94 -10.92 -3.40
C GLY A 13 -6.43 -10.71 -3.41
N LEU A 14 -5.91 -9.71 -2.69
CA LEU A 14 -4.48 -9.46 -2.60
C LEU A 14 -3.78 -10.44 -1.66
N ALA A 15 -2.53 -10.79 -1.97
CA ALA A 15 -1.66 -11.53 -1.04
C ALA A 15 -1.35 -10.66 0.20
N GLN A 16 -0.91 -11.28 1.29
CA GLN A 16 -0.66 -10.55 2.55
C GLN A 16 0.36 -9.40 2.40
N SER A 17 1.40 -9.59 1.59
CA SER A 17 2.39 -8.55 1.29
C SER A 17 1.78 -7.39 0.49
N ASP A 18 0.96 -7.71 -0.51
CA ASP A 18 0.23 -6.71 -1.28
C ASP A 18 -0.83 -5.99 -0.46
N LYS A 19 -1.46 -6.66 0.52
CA LYS A 19 -2.41 -6.04 1.45
C LYS A 19 -1.74 -4.98 2.29
N LYS A 20 -0.55 -5.24 2.84
CA LYS A 20 0.22 -4.23 3.59
C LYS A 20 0.54 -3.00 2.73
N LEU A 21 0.94 -3.22 1.48
CA LEU A 21 1.18 -2.14 0.53
C LEU A 21 -0.11 -1.37 0.23
N ALA A 22 -1.20 -2.08 -0.06
CA ALA A 22 -2.50 -1.48 -0.32
C ALA A 22 -3.00 -0.66 0.88
N ASP A 23 -2.81 -1.15 2.10
CA ASP A 23 -3.12 -0.42 3.33
C ASP A 23 -2.34 0.88 3.42
N TYR A 24 -1.01 0.83 3.19
CA TYR A 24 -0.16 2.00 3.18
C TYR A 24 -0.59 3.04 2.13
N LEU A 25 -0.91 2.59 0.91
CA LEU A 25 -1.41 3.44 -0.18
C LEU A 25 -2.78 4.06 0.15
N LEU A 26 -3.63 3.36 0.90
CA LEU A 26 -4.95 3.83 1.30
C LEU A 26 -4.91 4.74 2.53
N LEU A 27 -3.97 4.52 3.45
CA LEU A 27 -3.80 5.26 4.69
C LEU A 27 -3.01 6.56 4.48
N GLN A 28 -1.99 6.53 3.62
CA GLN A 28 -1.12 7.67 3.32
C GLN A 28 -1.01 7.92 1.81
N PRO A 29 -2.12 8.24 1.11
CA PRO A 29 -2.12 8.41 -0.34
C PRO A 29 -1.22 9.56 -0.82
N ASP A 30 -1.10 10.61 -0.04
CA ASP A 30 -0.26 11.76 -0.36
C ASP A 30 1.22 11.37 -0.31
N THR A 31 1.67 10.81 0.81
CA THR A 31 3.04 10.30 0.98
C THR A 31 3.37 9.23 -0.05
N ALA A 32 2.46 8.29 -0.30
CA ALA A 32 2.62 7.25 -1.30
C ALA A 32 2.83 7.79 -2.72
N ARG A 33 2.15 8.89 -3.07
CA ARG A 33 2.28 9.52 -4.39
C ARG A 33 3.64 10.15 -4.62
N HIS A 34 4.33 10.52 -3.54
CA HIS A 34 5.70 11.05 -3.58
C HIS A 34 6.78 9.95 -3.59
N LEU A 35 6.40 8.68 -3.42
CA LEU A 35 7.32 7.55 -3.41
C LEU A 35 7.39 6.84 -4.77
N SER A 36 8.60 6.47 -5.15
CA SER A 36 8.83 5.62 -6.33
C SER A 36 8.36 4.18 -6.09
N SER A 37 8.00 3.46 -7.15
CA SER A 37 7.55 2.06 -7.10
C SER A 37 8.49 1.14 -6.30
N GLN A 38 9.81 1.31 -6.44
CA GLN A 38 10.79 0.53 -5.68
C GLN A 38 10.77 0.84 -4.17
N GLN A 39 10.54 2.10 -3.78
CA GLN A 39 10.42 2.51 -2.38
C GLN A 39 9.12 2.00 -1.77
N LEU A 40 8.03 2.02 -2.55
CA LEU A 40 6.76 1.45 -2.15
C LEU A 40 6.84 -0.07 -1.93
N ALA A 41 7.64 -0.78 -2.72
CA ALA A 41 7.82 -2.23 -2.55
C ALA A 41 8.58 -2.61 -1.26
N THR A 42 9.51 -1.76 -0.80
CA THR A 42 10.38 -2.06 0.36
C THR A 42 9.86 -1.49 1.69
N LYS A 43 9.08 -0.41 1.66
CA LYS A 43 8.52 0.24 2.87
C LYS A 43 7.54 -0.61 3.70
N PRO A 44 6.66 -1.47 3.15
CA PRO A 44 5.70 -2.25 3.95
C PRO A 44 6.35 -3.32 4.84
N GLU A 45 7.66 -3.54 4.72
CA GLU A 45 8.44 -4.40 5.62
C GLU A 45 8.94 -3.68 6.88
N SER A 46 9.07 -2.34 6.85
CA SER A 46 9.61 -1.56 7.98
C SER A 46 8.55 -0.98 8.91
N VAL A 47 7.27 -1.00 8.53
CA VAL A 47 6.15 -0.73 9.46
C VAL A 47 5.84 -2.04 10.20
N SER A 48 6.70 -2.38 11.17
CA SER A 48 6.35 -3.33 12.20
C SER A 48 5.05 -2.87 12.85
N PRO A 49 4.01 -3.72 12.97
CA PRO A 49 2.95 -3.44 13.93
C PRO A 49 3.64 -3.48 15.29
N ALA A 50 3.73 -2.33 15.94
CA ALA A 50 4.22 -2.26 17.31
C ALA A 50 3.33 -3.17 18.17
N SER A 51 3.94 -4.20 18.75
CA SER A 51 3.43 -4.87 19.94
C SER A 51 3.33 -3.89 21.10
#